data_AF-A0A2U1K1X7-F1
#
_entry.id   AF-A0A2U1K1X7-F1
#
_cell.length_a   1.000
_cell.length_b   1.000
_cell.length_c   1.000
_cell.angle_alpha   90.00
_cell.angle_beta   90.00
_cell.angle_gamma   90.00
#
_symmetry.space_group_name_H-M   'P 1'
#
loop_
_entity.id
_entity.type
_entity.pdbx_description
1 polymer ?
#
loop_
_entity_poly.entity_id
_entity_poly.type
_entity_poly.pdbx_seq_one_letter_code
_entity_poly.pdbx_strand_id
1 'polypeptide(L)'
;MRMKKTTLTIISCLFTFFMYSQEENIQKKIDSIEKTFRYEHGSVNLKNGIGKINVPNGFKYLNPVQAERVLVDLWGNPKGENLTLGLLLPENQGVMSQIGYVFNIQYDEIGHVEDDDADDVNYDDLLTEMQKETVEENKERQKEGYAPVSIVGWAAKPFYDKDRKILHWAKEIKFGQDSLNTLNYNVRILGRKGVLVLNAIATENELPLVQKDISKVLDIVQFNDGYKYEDFDSSVDEVAAWTIGGLVAGKVLAKVGFFAIFLKFGKIIVLSLLGFFGVFKNKIKGWFSKSKNTENEEEIESEVALIQEKSEVEEEVKEEIN
;
A
#
# COMPACT_ATOMS: atom_id res chain seq x y z
N MET A 1 59.63 -55.49 -19.86
CA MET A 1 59.74 -54.08 -20.33
C MET A 1 58.41 -53.38 -20.06
N ARG A 2 58.37 -52.43 -19.11
CA ARG A 2 57.15 -51.71 -18.67
C ARG A 2 56.88 -50.53 -19.63
N MET A 3 55.69 -50.44 -20.22
CA MET A 3 55.18 -49.20 -20.81
C MET A 3 53.99 -48.71 -19.99
N LYS A 4 54.17 -47.59 -19.30
CA LYS A 4 53.08 -46.76 -18.77
C LYS A 4 52.49 -45.99 -19.96
N LYS A 5 51.18 -46.13 -20.22
CA LYS A 5 50.46 -45.21 -21.12
C LYS A 5 49.77 -44.15 -20.27
N THR A 6 50.29 -42.94 -20.41
CA THR A 6 49.69 -41.67 -19.98
C THR A 6 48.42 -41.42 -20.78
N THR A 7 47.27 -41.50 -20.11
CA THR A 7 46.00 -40.97 -20.62
C THR A 7 45.32 -40.22 -19.48
N LEU A 8 45.67 -38.96 -19.34
CA LEU A 8 44.87 -37.94 -18.66
C LEU A 8 45.31 -36.58 -19.21
N THR A 9 44.40 -35.62 -19.23
CA THR A 9 44.59 -34.21 -19.67
C THR A 9 44.34 -33.90 -21.14
N ILE A 10 43.14 -34.21 -21.66
CA ILE A 10 42.55 -33.47 -22.81
C ILE A 10 41.10 -33.01 -22.50
N ILE A 11 40.40 -33.70 -21.59
CA ILE A 11 39.00 -33.37 -21.24
C ILE A 11 38.89 -32.08 -20.41
N SER A 12 39.91 -31.72 -19.62
CA SER A 12 39.87 -30.50 -18.79
C SER A 12 39.87 -29.20 -19.61
N CYS A 13 40.63 -29.13 -20.70
CA CYS A 13 40.74 -27.91 -21.51
C CYS A 13 39.50 -27.64 -22.36
N LEU A 14 38.84 -28.69 -22.89
CA LEU A 14 37.60 -28.55 -23.67
C LEU A 14 36.43 -28.13 -22.80
N PHE A 15 36.35 -28.61 -21.55
CA PHE A 15 35.33 -28.20 -20.60
C PHE A 15 35.50 -26.74 -20.16
N THR A 16 36.74 -26.29 -19.89
CA THR A 16 37.01 -24.87 -19.59
C THR A 16 36.75 -23.96 -20.78
N PHE A 17 37.06 -24.39 -22.01
CA PHE A 17 36.77 -23.60 -23.22
C PHE A 17 35.26 -23.50 -23.50
N PHE A 18 34.52 -24.58 -23.27
CA PHE A 18 33.07 -24.60 -23.43
C PHE A 18 32.38 -23.70 -22.40
N MET A 19 32.82 -23.75 -21.14
CA MET A 19 32.32 -22.83 -20.10
C MET A 19 32.65 -21.37 -20.40
N TYR A 20 33.89 -21.08 -20.83
CA TYR A 20 34.29 -19.71 -21.22
C TYR A 20 33.51 -19.17 -22.42
N SER A 21 33.29 -20.01 -23.45
CA SER A 21 32.47 -19.65 -24.62
C SER A 21 30.99 -19.45 -24.25
N GLN A 22 30.47 -20.23 -23.31
CA GLN A 22 29.10 -20.07 -22.81
C GLN A 22 28.96 -18.75 -22.03
N GLU A 23 29.91 -18.42 -21.15
CA GLU A 23 29.94 -17.16 -20.41
C GLU A 23 30.05 -15.94 -21.35
N GLU A 24 30.91 -15.98 -22.37
CA GLU A 24 31.05 -14.90 -23.36
C GLU A 24 29.74 -14.66 -24.13
N ASN A 25 29.02 -15.73 -24.50
CA ASN A 25 27.74 -15.62 -25.17
C ASN A 25 26.62 -15.08 -24.27
N ILE A 26 26.62 -15.45 -22.98
CA ILE A 26 25.68 -14.90 -21.99
C ILE A 26 25.96 -13.41 -21.79
N GLN A 27 27.22 -13.01 -21.63
CA GLN A 27 27.59 -11.61 -21.45
C GLN A 27 27.20 -10.76 -22.68
N LYS A 28 27.45 -11.24 -23.90
CA LYS A 28 27.00 -10.54 -25.12
C LYS A 28 25.48 -10.37 -25.18
N LYS A 29 24.72 -11.36 -24.70
CA LYS A 29 23.25 -11.27 -24.62
C LYS A 29 22.82 -10.24 -23.57
N ILE A 30 23.45 -10.23 -22.40
CA ILE A 30 23.23 -9.22 -21.36
C ILE A 30 23.52 -7.82 -21.91
N ASP A 31 24.69 -7.63 -22.53
CA ASP A 31 25.09 -6.35 -23.12
C ASP A 31 24.11 -5.89 -24.20
N SER A 32 23.60 -6.82 -25.01
CA SER A 32 22.59 -6.53 -26.03
C SER A 32 21.28 -6.04 -25.40
N ILE A 33 20.81 -6.71 -24.34
CA ILE A 33 19.62 -6.31 -23.58
C ILE A 33 19.85 -4.94 -22.92
N GLU A 34 20.98 -4.73 -22.25
CA GLU A 34 21.32 -3.47 -21.59
C GLU A 34 21.34 -2.28 -22.56
N LYS A 35 21.86 -2.48 -23.77
CA LYS A 35 21.87 -1.47 -24.85
C LYS A 35 20.48 -1.08 -25.34
N THR A 36 19.44 -1.87 -25.04
CA THR A 36 18.06 -1.49 -25.38
C THR A 36 17.49 -0.43 -24.45
N PHE A 37 18.09 -0.22 -23.27
CA PHE A 37 17.60 0.75 -22.31
C PHE A 37 18.12 2.16 -22.59
N ARG A 38 17.29 3.14 -22.24
CA ARG A 38 17.59 4.57 -22.29
C ARG A 38 17.41 5.12 -20.90
N TYR A 39 18.52 5.48 -20.29
CA TYR A 39 18.57 6.02 -18.95
C TYR A 39 18.43 7.55 -18.98
N GLU A 40 17.76 8.10 -17.99
CA GLU A 40 17.51 9.53 -17.83
C GLU A 40 18.19 10.05 -16.55
N HIS A 41 18.47 11.35 -16.53
CA HIS A 41 19.15 12.06 -15.44
C HIS A 41 18.47 13.40 -15.18
N GLY A 42 18.80 14.03 -14.05
CA GLY A 42 18.22 15.31 -13.66
C GLY A 42 16.82 15.18 -13.07
N SER A 43 15.90 16.04 -13.47
CA SER A 43 14.56 16.09 -12.89
C SER A 43 13.53 15.42 -13.80
N VAL A 44 12.79 14.46 -13.26
CA VAL A 44 11.73 13.71 -13.94
C VAL A 44 10.39 14.02 -13.26
N ASN A 45 9.45 14.58 -14.01
CA ASN A 45 8.12 14.89 -13.47
C ASN A 45 7.31 13.61 -13.28
N LEU A 46 6.71 13.45 -12.10
CA LEU A 46 5.73 12.41 -11.86
C LEU A 46 4.41 12.79 -12.51
N LYS A 47 3.66 11.77 -12.96
CA LYS A 47 2.32 11.98 -13.52
C LYS A 47 1.39 12.59 -12.46
N ASN A 48 0.29 13.17 -12.93
CA ASN A 48 -0.79 13.72 -12.09
C ASN A 48 -0.36 14.85 -11.14
N GLY A 49 0.80 15.47 -11.36
CA GLY A 49 1.25 16.61 -10.57
C GLY A 49 1.74 16.27 -9.15
N ILE A 50 1.89 14.98 -8.82
CA ILE A 50 2.31 14.50 -7.49
C ILE A 50 3.61 15.18 -7.05
N GLY A 51 4.57 15.27 -7.96
CA GLY A 51 5.89 15.79 -7.66
C GLY A 51 6.87 15.54 -8.79
N LYS A 52 8.14 15.53 -8.43
CA LYS A 52 9.24 15.21 -9.33
C LYS A 52 10.28 14.35 -8.63
N ILE A 53 10.91 13.46 -9.39
CA ILE A 53 12.11 12.72 -8.98
C ILE A 53 13.32 13.51 -9.47
N ASN A 54 14.18 13.94 -8.55
CA ASN A 54 15.51 14.45 -8.86
C ASN A 54 16.51 13.29 -8.77
N VAL A 55 16.95 12.81 -9.92
CA VAL A 55 17.96 11.75 -10.03
C VAL A 55 19.27 12.25 -9.40
N PRO A 56 19.73 11.64 -8.30
CA PRO A 56 20.91 12.12 -7.59
C PRO A 56 22.19 11.82 -8.38
N ASN A 57 23.24 12.60 -8.13
CA ASN A 57 24.54 12.38 -8.77
C ASN A 57 25.05 10.96 -8.49
N GLY A 58 25.54 10.29 -9.53
CA GLY A 58 26.00 8.90 -9.46
C GLY A 58 24.90 7.86 -9.61
N PHE A 59 23.68 8.29 -9.95
CA PHE A 59 22.56 7.43 -10.29
C PHE A 59 22.00 7.79 -11.66
N LYS A 60 21.25 6.84 -12.20
CA LYS A 60 20.49 6.95 -13.42
C LYS A 60 19.08 6.38 -13.23
N TYR A 61 18.15 6.83 -14.05
CA TYR A 61 16.74 6.46 -13.93
C TYR A 61 16.21 5.79 -15.21
N LEU A 62 15.34 4.80 -15.05
CA LEU A 62 14.53 4.22 -16.13
C LEU A 62 13.07 4.61 -15.94
N ASN A 63 12.47 5.16 -16.99
CA ASN A 63 11.06 5.50 -17.00
C ASN A 63 10.15 4.28 -16.81
N PRO A 64 8.86 4.50 -16.47
CA PRO A 64 7.94 3.42 -16.09
C PRO A 64 7.81 2.30 -17.12
N VAL A 65 7.84 2.63 -18.42
CA VAL A 65 7.68 1.63 -19.50
C VAL A 65 8.87 0.67 -19.54
N GLN A 66 10.09 1.20 -19.43
CA GLN A 66 11.29 0.38 -19.41
C GLN A 66 11.44 -0.37 -18.08
N ALA A 67 11.06 0.26 -16.97
CA ALA A 67 11.03 -0.32 -15.64
C ALA A 67 10.09 -1.53 -15.56
N GLU A 68 8.88 -1.44 -16.09
CA GLU A 68 7.93 -2.57 -16.14
C GLU A 68 8.51 -3.75 -16.93
N ARG A 69 9.13 -3.49 -18.09
CA ARG A 69 9.82 -4.53 -18.86
C ARG A 69 10.91 -5.22 -18.04
N VAL A 70 11.68 -4.49 -17.24
CA VAL A 70 12.68 -5.09 -16.34
C VAL A 70 12.00 -5.97 -15.29
N LEU A 71 11.05 -5.41 -14.54
CA LEU A 71 10.42 -6.09 -13.42
C LEU A 71 9.63 -7.33 -13.86
N VAL A 72 8.92 -7.26 -14.97
CA VAL A 72 8.04 -8.35 -15.43
C VAL A 72 8.78 -9.28 -16.39
N ASP A 73 9.24 -8.76 -17.54
CA ASP A 73 9.72 -9.62 -18.63
C ASP A 73 11.11 -10.20 -18.34
N LEU A 74 11.96 -9.46 -17.62
CA LEU A 74 13.34 -9.88 -17.34
C LEU A 74 13.49 -10.55 -15.97
N TRP A 75 12.82 -10.03 -14.95
CA TRP A 75 12.92 -10.54 -13.58
C TRP A 75 11.79 -11.52 -13.22
N GLY A 76 10.74 -11.62 -14.04
CA GLY A 76 9.69 -12.63 -13.88
C GLY A 76 8.66 -12.31 -12.80
N ASN A 77 8.52 -11.04 -12.39
CA ASN A 77 7.46 -10.66 -11.45
C ASN A 77 6.08 -10.67 -12.14
N PRO A 78 4.99 -10.93 -11.39
CA PRO A 78 3.64 -10.79 -11.90
C PRO A 78 3.36 -9.37 -12.43
N LYS A 79 2.46 -9.27 -13.41
CA LYS A 79 1.91 -7.97 -13.84
C LYS A 79 0.95 -7.44 -12.77
N GLY A 80 0.89 -6.12 -12.64
CA GLY A 80 -0.02 -5.43 -11.74
C GLY A 80 -0.22 -3.98 -12.13
N GLU A 81 -1.26 -3.37 -11.57
CA GLU A 81 -1.48 -1.92 -11.67
C GLU A 81 -0.46 -1.18 -10.81
N ASN A 82 -0.12 0.06 -11.18
CA ASN A 82 0.82 0.92 -10.44
C ASN A 82 2.16 0.25 -10.06
N LEU A 83 2.62 -0.68 -10.90
CA LEU A 83 3.83 -1.49 -10.64
C LEU A 83 5.07 -0.63 -10.40
N THR A 84 5.19 0.48 -11.13
CA THR A 84 6.37 1.32 -11.09
C THR A 84 6.13 2.72 -11.66
N LEU A 85 6.67 3.71 -10.98
CA LEU A 85 6.95 5.06 -11.45
C LEU A 85 8.38 5.17 -12.01
N GLY A 86 9.10 4.06 -12.14
CA GLY A 86 10.45 3.97 -12.69
C GLY A 86 11.43 3.28 -11.75
N LEU A 87 12.62 2.96 -12.29
CA LEU A 87 13.73 2.37 -11.54
C LEU A 87 14.86 3.39 -11.38
N LEU A 88 15.43 3.45 -10.19
CA LEU A 88 16.65 4.21 -9.91
C LEU A 88 17.78 3.25 -9.51
N LEU A 89 18.95 3.40 -10.11
CA LEU A 89 20.10 2.52 -9.89
C LEU A 89 21.42 3.29 -10.03
N PRO A 90 22.53 2.80 -9.43
CA PRO A 90 23.84 3.41 -9.60
C PRO A 90 24.27 3.54 -11.06
N GLU A 91 25.00 4.60 -11.38
CA GLU A 91 25.40 4.97 -12.75
C GLU A 91 26.10 3.82 -13.50
N ASN A 92 27.02 3.14 -12.80
CA ASN A 92 27.89 2.12 -13.36
C ASN A 92 27.31 0.68 -13.24
N GLN A 93 26.01 0.55 -13.00
CA GLN A 93 25.33 -0.74 -12.84
C GLN A 93 24.30 -0.96 -13.96
N GLY A 94 24.19 -2.18 -14.49
CA GLY A 94 23.08 -2.60 -15.36
C GLY A 94 21.90 -3.18 -14.56
N VAL A 95 20.69 -3.16 -15.13
CA VAL A 95 19.51 -3.82 -14.55
C VAL A 95 19.60 -5.35 -14.56
N MET A 96 20.49 -5.91 -15.38
CA MET A 96 20.83 -7.33 -15.44
C MET A 96 22.08 -7.68 -14.63
N SER A 97 22.65 -6.71 -13.89
CA SER A 97 23.80 -6.96 -13.01
C SER A 97 23.42 -7.94 -11.91
N GLN A 98 24.29 -8.91 -11.65
CA GLN A 98 24.10 -9.87 -10.54
C GLN A 98 24.46 -9.26 -9.18
N ILE A 99 25.15 -8.13 -9.17
CA ILE A 99 25.60 -7.43 -7.96
C ILE A 99 25.07 -6.00 -8.01
N GLY A 100 24.67 -5.50 -6.84
CA GLY A 100 24.23 -4.14 -6.64
C GLY A 100 22.76 -4.09 -6.24
N TYR A 101 22.13 -2.93 -6.45
CA TYR A 101 20.76 -2.71 -6.00
C TYR A 101 19.99 -1.82 -6.98
N VAL A 102 18.67 -1.96 -6.96
CA VAL A 102 17.76 -1.14 -7.75
C VAL A 102 16.62 -0.67 -6.85
N PHE A 103 16.31 0.62 -6.88
CA PHE A 103 15.12 1.16 -6.26
C PHE A 103 13.96 1.14 -7.25
N ASN A 104 12.91 0.39 -6.96
CA ASN A 104 11.61 0.57 -7.60
C ASN A 104 10.89 1.74 -6.92
N ILE A 105 10.43 2.71 -7.71
CA ILE A 105 9.65 3.85 -7.19
C ILE A 105 8.18 3.58 -7.50
N GLN A 106 7.28 3.78 -6.53
CA GLN A 106 5.83 3.68 -6.72
C GLN A 106 5.14 4.81 -5.95
N TYR A 107 3.86 5.01 -6.22
CA TYR A 107 3.00 5.91 -5.46
C TYR A 107 1.67 5.24 -5.19
N ASP A 108 1.34 5.15 -3.91
CA ASP A 108 0.11 4.58 -3.42
C ASP A 108 -0.83 5.73 -3.03
N GLU A 109 -1.81 6.03 -3.88
CA GLU A 109 -2.82 7.07 -3.63
C GLU A 109 -3.91 6.57 -2.67
N ILE A 110 -3.51 6.30 -1.44
CA ILE A 110 -4.34 5.66 -0.40
C ILE A 110 -4.97 6.67 0.58
N GLY A 111 -4.81 7.97 0.35
CA GLY A 111 -5.20 9.04 1.27
C GLY A 111 -4.09 9.43 2.24
N HIS A 112 -4.43 10.35 3.16
CA HIS A 112 -3.53 10.85 4.19
C HIS A 112 -3.32 9.82 5.30
N VAL A 113 -2.08 9.34 5.48
CA VAL A 113 -1.77 8.39 6.56
C VAL A 113 -1.48 9.16 7.84
N GLU A 114 -2.35 9.01 8.84
CA GLU A 114 -2.09 9.48 10.20
C GLU A 114 -0.86 8.74 10.77
N ASP A 115 0.02 9.49 11.44
CA ASP A 115 1.27 8.96 12.00
C ASP A 115 1.29 8.94 13.54
N ASP A 116 0.12 9.02 14.16
CA ASP A 116 -0.06 9.04 15.61
C ASP A 116 0.33 7.70 16.27
N ASP A 117 0.24 6.58 15.54
CA ASP A 117 0.63 5.26 16.02
C ASP A 117 2.15 4.97 15.95
N ALA A 118 2.96 5.86 15.36
CA ALA A 118 4.36 5.58 15.04
C ALA A 118 5.22 5.12 16.22
N ASP A 119 4.97 5.68 17.41
CA ASP A 119 5.72 5.36 18.65
C ASP A 119 5.19 4.10 19.36
N ASP A 120 3.99 3.65 19.02
CA ASP A 120 3.30 2.56 19.70
C ASP A 120 3.47 1.21 18.99
N VAL A 121 4.06 1.20 17.79
CA VAL A 121 4.23 -0.02 16.99
C VAL A 121 5.29 -0.94 17.60
N ASN A 122 4.89 -2.16 17.98
CA ASN A 122 5.85 -3.22 18.30
C ASN A 122 6.29 -3.96 17.02
N TYR A 123 7.42 -3.54 16.45
CA TYR A 123 7.95 -4.11 15.21
C TYR A 123 8.43 -5.56 15.31
N ASP A 124 8.75 -6.06 16.52
CA ASP A 124 9.16 -7.46 16.70
C ASP A 124 7.92 -8.38 16.69
N ASP A 125 6.81 -7.95 17.32
CA ASP A 125 5.51 -8.64 17.21
C ASP A 125 4.98 -8.59 15.77
N LEU A 126 5.09 -7.44 15.12
CA LEU A 126 4.67 -7.25 13.73
C LEU A 126 5.43 -8.17 12.76
N LEU A 127 6.75 -8.31 12.95
CA LEU A 127 7.56 -9.25 12.19
C LEU A 127 7.07 -10.69 12.37
N THR A 128 6.78 -11.08 13.61
CA THR A 128 6.29 -12.42 13.94
C THR A 128 4.95 -12.70 13.25
N GLU A 129 4.06 -11.71 13.18
CA GLU A 129 2.79 -11.82 12.46
C GLU A 129 3.01 -11.98 10.95
N MET A 130 3.80 -11.09 10.34
CA MET A 130 4.11 -11.17 8.91
C MET A 130 4.74 -12.51 8.51
N GLN A 131 5.62 -13.06 9.35
CA GLN A 131 6.21 -14.40 9.13
C GLN A 131 5.16 -15.51 9.09
N LYS A 132 4.17 -15.47 10.00
CA LYS A 132 3.07 -16.43 10.02
C LYS A 132 2.18 -16.30 8.79
N GLU A 133 1.87 -15.07 8.39
CA GLU A 133 1.04 -14.81 7.21
C GLU A 133 1.74 -15.23 5.93
N THR A 134 3.04 -14.96 5.81
CA THR A 134 3.85 -15.40 4.66
C THR A 134 3.77 -16.93 4.48
N VAL A 135 3.74 -17.70 5.57
CA VAL A 135 3.57 -19.17 5.51
C VAL A 135 2.20 -19.55 4.95
N GLU A 136 1.15 -18.81 5.27
CA GLU A 136 -0.20 -19.04 4.73
C GLU A 136 -0.30 -18.63 3.25
N GLU A 137 0.20 -17.44 2.91
CA GLU A 137 0.23 -16.91 1.54
C GLU A 137 1.02 -17.80 0.57
N ASN A 138 2.06 -18.48 1.06
CA ASN A 138 2.82 -19.43 0.27
C ASN A 138 1.96 -20.55 -0.32
N LYS A 139 0.84 -20.92 0.33
CA LYS A 139 -0.05 -21.95 -0.21
C LYS A 139 -0.63 -21.54 -1.56
N GLU A 140 -1.01 -20.27 -1.73
CA GLU A 140 -1.54 -19.77 -3.00
C GLU A 140 -0.41 -19.54 -4.00
N ARG A 141 0.68 -18.92 -3.55
CA ARG A 141 1.89 -18.69 -4.36
C ARG A 141 2.40 -19.99 -5.02
N GLN A 142 2.39 -21.10 -4.29
CA GLN A 142 2.79 -22.41 -4.81
C GLN A 142 1.79 -23.00 -5.80
N LYS A 143 0.47 -22.78 -5.63
CA LYS A 143 -0.54 -23.20 -6.62
C LYS A 143 -0.35 -22.48 -7.95
N GLU A 144 0.09 -21.23 -7.91
CA GLU A 144 0.41 -20.42 -9.09
C GLU A 144 1.79 -20.76 -9.71
N GLY A 145 2.53 -21.73 -9.14
CA GLY A 145 3.81 -22.20 -9.67
C GLY A 145 5.02 -21.38 -9.24
N TYR A 146 4.88 -20.45 -8.30
CA TYR A 146 5.99 -19.68 -7.77
C TYR A 146 6.68 -20.39 -6.59
N ALA A 147 7.97 -20.16 -6.42
CA ALA A 147 8.72 -20.64 -5.26
C ALA A 147 8.22 -19.99 -3.96
N PRO A 148 8.16 -20.73 -2.84
CA PRO A 148 7.75 -20.16 -1.56
C PRO A 148 8.73 -19.08 -1.09
N VAL A 149 8.25 -18.16 -0.28
CA VAL A 149 9.02 -17.07 0.33
C VAL A 149 9.04 -17.20 1.85
N SER A 150 10.07 -16.68 2.51
CA SER A 150 10.11 -16.61 3.97
C SER A 150 10.79 -15.33 4.40
N ILE A 151 10.17 -14.60 5.33
CA ILE A 151 10.82 -13.44 5.96
C ILE A 151 11.75 -13.98 7.03
N VAL A 152 13.06 -13.84 6.85
CA VAL A 152 14.07 -14.28 7.83
C VAL A 152 14.04 -13.35 9.04
N GLY A 153 13.99 -12.04 8.80
CA GLY A 153 13.88 -11.04 9.83
C GLY A 153 14.07 -9.62 9.32
N TRP A 154 14.31 -8.70 10.24
CA TRP A 154 14.73 -7.34 9.93
C TRP A 154 16.22 -7.30 9.58
N ALA A 155 16.54 -6.96 8.34
CA ALA A 155 17.90 -6.55 7.95
C ALA A 155 18.21 -5.13 8.45
N ALA A 156 17.18 -4.28 8.53
CA ALA A 156 17.20 -3.01 9.24
C ALA A 156 15.85 -2.82 9.92
N LYS A 157 15.86 -2.59 11.24
CA LYS A 157 14.62 -2.37 12.00
C LYS A 157 13.88 -1.14 11.47
N PRO A 158 12.53 -1.13 11.50
CA PRO A 158 11.76 0.04 11.13
C PRO A 158 12.12 1.27 11.96
N PHE A 159 12.17 2.42 11.28
CA PHE A 159 12.43 3.72 11.86
C PHE A 159 11.54 4.77 11.20
N TYR A 160 10.95 5.65 12.01
CA TYR A 160 10.12 6.75 11.54
C TYR A 160 10.74 8.11 11.91
N ASP A 161 11.01 8.90 10.89
CA ASP A 161 11.39 10.32 11.00
C ASP A 161 10.13 11.17 10.98
N LYS A 162 9.75 11.69 12.16
CA LYS A 162 8.54 12.50 12.34
C LYS A 162 8.60 13.87 11.69
N ASP A 163 9.80 14.43 11.55
CA ASP A 163 9.99 15.77 10.99
C ASP A 163 9.87 15.71 9.46
N ARG A 164 10.46 14.68 8.86
CA ARG A 164 10.44 14.49 7.40
C ARG A 164 9.25 13.67 6.91
N LYS A 165 8.50 13.03 7.82
CA LYS A 165 7.41 12.09 7.51
C LYS A 165 7.88 10.93 6.65
N ILE A 166 9.03 10.36 7.03
CA ILE A 166 9.69 9.26 6.32
C ILE A 166 9.78 8.04 7.23
N LEU A 167 9.22 6.93 6.77
CA LEU A 167 9.35 5.61 7.39
C LEU A 167 10.28 4.75 6.55
N HIS A 168 11.24 4.07 7.16
CA HIS A 168 12.08 3.12 6.43
C HIS A 168 12.44 1.87 7.24
N TRP A 169 12.63 0.75 6.55
CA TRP A 169 12.96 -0.55 7.14
C TRP A 169 13.57 -1.46 6.06
N ALA A 170 14.17 -2.58 6.47
CA ALA A 170 14.59 -3.60 5.52
C ALA A 170 14.29 -5.01 6.02
N LYS A 171 13.74 -5.84 5.14
CA LYS A 171 13.50 -7.26 5.36
C LYS A 171 14.57 -8.08 4.66
N GLU A 172 15.02 -9.12 5.32
CA GLU A 172 15.73 -10.24 4.69
C GLU A 172 14.71 -11.29 4.28
N ILE A 173 14.68 -11.65 3.00
CA ILE A 173 13.69 -12.57 2.41
C ILE A 173 14.41 -13.74 1.77
N LYS A 174 14.03 -14.95 2.14
CA LYS A 174 14.48 -16.17 1.48
C LYS A 174 13.47 -16.62 0.43
N PHE A 175 13.92 -16.82 -0.80
CA PHE A 175 13.14 -17.41 -1.88
C PHE A 175 13.54 -18.88 -2.04
N GLY A 176 12.57 -19.79 -1.98
CA GLY A 176 12.76 -21.23 -2.24
C GLY A 176 13.99 -21.82 -1.54
N GLN A 177 14.92 -22.33 -2.35
CA GLN A 177 16.19 -22.91 -1.92
C GLN A 177 17.39 -22.06 -2.35
N ASP A 178 17.16 -20.78 -2.67
CA ASP A 178 18.21 -19.90 -3.13
C ASP A 178 19.32 -19.79 -2.08
N SER A 179 20.57 -19.76 -2.56
CA SER A 179 21.77 -19.73 -1.71
C SER A 179 21.96 -18.38 -1.03
N LEU A 180 21.48 -17.31 -1.66
CA LEU A 180 21.51 -15.96 -1.15
C LEU A 180 20.08 -15.48 -0.87
N ASN A 181 19.94 -14.77 0.24
CA ASN A 181 18.67 -14.13 0.57
C ASN A 181 18.59 -12.76 -0.11
N THR A 182 17.37 -12.34 -0.42
CA THR A 182 17.06 -11.05 -1.01
C THR A 182 16.92 -10.01 0.10
N LEU A 183 17.52 -8.85 -0.10
CA LEU A 183 17.27 -7.66 0.68
C LEU A 183 16.11 -6.88 0.08
N ASN A 184 15.12 -6.57 0.90
CA ASN A 184 13.99 -5.72 0.55
C ASN A 184 13.98 -4.48 1.46
N TYR A 185 14.59 -3.39 1.01
CA TYR A 185 14.72 -2.14 1.77
C TYR A 185 13.65 -1.15 1.35
N ASN A 186 12.71 -0.84 2.23
CA ASN A 186 11.61 0.06 1.98
C ASN A 186 11.86 1.44 2.58
N VAL A 187 11.54 2.46 1.81
CA VAL A 187 11.33 3.83 2.24
C VAL A 187 9.90 4.20 1.85
N ARG A 188 9.19 4.84 2.75
CA ARG A 188 7.85 5.38 2.59
C ARG A 188 7.91 6.85 2.97
N ILE A 189 7.56 7.71 2.03
CA ILE A 189 7.49 9.16 2.25
C ILE A 189 6.01 9.52 2.23
N LEU A 190 5.49 9.98 3.37
CA LEU A 190 4.08 10.33 3.49
C LEU A 190 3.83 11.67 2.81
N GLY A 191 2.77 11.73 2.00
CA GLY A 191 2.28 12.94 1.37
C GLY A 191 0.84 13.25 1.79
N ARG A 192 0.27 14.31 1.21
CA ARG A 192 -1.11 14.75 1.49
C ARG A 192 -2.14 13.67 1.18
N LYS A 193 -1.98 12.99 0.04
CA LYS A 193 -3.01 12.14 -0.58
C LYS A 193 -2.58 10.68 -0.74
N GLY A 194 -1.44 10.32 -0.18
CA GLY A 194 -0.87 9.00 -0.39
C GLY A 194 0.56 8.90 0.08
N VAL A 195 1.20 7.81 -0.30
CA VAL A 195 2.55 7.45 0.11
C VAL A 195 3.39 7.19 -1.11
N LEU A 196 4.54 7.84 -1.16
CA LEU A 196 5.56 7.48 -2.14
C LEU A 196 6.42 6.34 -1.58
N VAL A 197 6.62 5.33 -2.41
CA VAL A 197 7.29 4.08 -2.08
C VAL A 197 8.60 4.00 -2.83
N LEU A 198 9.72 3.87 -2.14
CA LEU A 198 10.98 3.42 -2.74
C LEU A 198 11.32 2.06 -2.15
N ASN A 199 11.47 1.07 -3.01
CA ASN A 199 11.81 -0.29 -2.61
C ASN A 199 13.14 -0.69 -3.25
N ALA A 200 14.21 -0.74 -2.47
CA ALA A 200 15.49 -1.27 -2.88
C ALA A 200 15.46 -2.80 -2.89
N ILE A 201 15.72 -3.37 -4.06
CA ILE A 201 15.92 -4.81 -4.28
C ILE A 201 17.42 -5.05 -4.47
N ALA A 202 18.00 -5.90 -3.63
CA ALA A 202 19.39 -6.33 -3.67
C ALA A 202 19.52 -7.76 -3.10
N THR A 203 20.72 -8.35 -3.06
CA THR A 203 20.96 -9.49 -2.16
C THR A 203 21.31 -8.97 -0.77
N GLU A 204 21.24 -9.83 0.25
CA GLU A 204 21.51 -9.44 1.64
C GLU A 204 22.93 -8.87 1.82
N ASN A 205 23.91 -9.40 1.08
CA ASN A 205 25.31 -8.96 1.14
C ASN A 205 25.51 -7.49 0.73
N GLU A 206 24.60 -6.90 -0.06
CA GLU A 206 24.67 -5.50 -0.48
C GLU A 206 24.03 -4.53 0.52
N LEU A 207 23.53 -4.98 1.67
CA LEU A 207 22.97 -4.09 2.70
C LEU A 207 23.89 -2.90 3.04
N PRO A 208 25.21 -3.06 3.22
CA PRO A 208 26.10 -1.92 3.46
C PRO A 208 26.14 -0.91 2.30
N LEU A 209 26.00 -1.36 1.05
CA LEU A 209 25.94 -0.48 -0.12
C LEU A 209 24.62 0.30 -0.13
N VAL A 210 23.51 -0.38 0.11
CA VAL A 210 22.19 0.27 0.19
C VAL A 210 22.16 1.29 1.32
N GLN A 211 22.65 0.95 2.52
CA GLN A 211 22.70 1.87 3.67
C GLN A 211 23.59 3.09 3.43
N LYS A 212 24.71 2.92 2.72
CA LYS A 212 25.58 4.05 2.36
C LYS A 212 24.87 5.06 1.47
N ASP A 213 24.03 4.57 0.57
CA ASP A 213 23.41 5.38 -0.47
C ASP A 213 21.94 5.74 -0.17
N ILE A 214 21.35 5.18 0.91
CA ILE A 214 19.95 5.41 1.27
C ILE A 214 19.67 6.91 1.49
N SER A 215 20.57 7.61 2.17
CA SER A 215 20.43 9.05 2.45
C SER A 215 20.38 9.89 1.18
N LYS A 216 21.04 9.44 0.10
CA LYS A 216 20.99 10.12 -1.20
C LYS A 216 19.64 9.95 -1.89
N VAL A 217 18.90 8.87 -1.57
CA VAL A 217 17.58 8.60 -2.14
C VAL A 217 16.42 9.11 -1.30
N LEU A 218 16.62 9.40 -0.01
CA LEU A 218 15.55 9.94 0.85
C LEU A 218 15.01 11.30 0.37
N ASP A 219 15.82 12.07 -0.36
CA ASP A 219 15.48 13.42 -0.85
C ASP A 219 15.19 13.49 -2.35
N ILE A 220 15.11 12.35 -3.04
CA ILE A 220 14.98 12.37 -4.50
C ILE A 220 13.59 12.81 -4.92
N VAL A 221 12.55 12.53 -4.13
CA VAL A 221 11.20 12.93 -4.49
C VAL A 221 10.80 14.16 -3.72
N GLN A 222 10.43 15.17 -4.49
CA GLN A 222 9.87 16.40 -3.99
C GLN A 222 8.40 16.41 -4.39
N PHE A 223 7.52 16.29 -3.40
CA PHE A 223 6.11 16.58 -3.60
C PHE A 223 5.95 18.03 -4.04
N ASN A 224 5.08 18.26 -5.02
CA ASN A 224 4.69 19.62 -5.39
C ASN A 224 3.84 20.24 -4.27
N ASP A 225 3.75 21.57 -4.27
CA ASP A 225 2.81 22.28 -3.38
C ASP A 225 1.39 21.75 -3.58
N GLY A 226 0.68 21.49 -2.49
CA GLY A 226 -0.63 20.84 -2.49
C GLY A 226 -0.56 19.31 -2.44
N TYR A 227 0.62 18.69 -2.46
CA TYR A 227 0.83 17.24 -2.26
C TYR A 227 1.69 16.92 -1.03
N LYS A 228 2.23 17.92 -0.33
CA LYS A 228 3.06 17.69 0.86
C LYS A 228 2.21 17.26 2.04
N TYR A 229 2.79 16.51 2.96
CA TYR A 229 2.06 15.98 4.11
C TYR A 229 1.35 17.08 4.91
N GLU A 230 2.04 18.21 5.12
CA GLU A 230 1.52 19.37 5.83
C GLU A 230 0.41 20.14 5.10
N ASP A 231 0.20 19.88 3.79
CA ASP A 231 -0.86 20.49 3.00
C ASP A 231 -2.22 19.78 3.20
N PHE A 232 -2.30 18.80 4.11
CA PHE A 232 -3.53 18.08 4.45
C PHE A 232 -4.60 19.00 5.02
N ASP A 233 -5.81 18.83 4.52
CA ASP A 233 -7.01 19.52 4.95
C ASP A 233 -8.13 18.50 5.23
N SER A 234 -8.39 18.26 6.51
CA SER A 234 -9.41 17.31 6.97
C SER A 234 -10.84 17.62 6.52
N SER A 235 -11.11 18.81 5.97
CA SER A 235 -12.43 19.16 5.45
C SER A 235 -12.69 18.63 4.04
N VAL A 236 -11.64 18.30 3.29
CA VAL A 236 -11.72 17.88 1.89
C VAL A 236 -10.91 16.64 1.54
N ASP A 237 -9.87 16.33 2.31
CA ASP A 237 -8.98 15.21 2.05
C ASP A 237 -9.45 13.93 2.76
N GLU A 238 -9.17 12.80 2.13
CA GLU A 238 -9.45 11.47 2.66
C GLU A 238 -8.33 11.01 3.60
N VAL A 239 -8.69 10.55 4.79
CA VAL A 239 -7.77 9.88 5.71
C VAL A 239 -7.67 8.40 5.32
N ALA A 240 -6.44 7.93 5.12
CA ALA A 240 -6.18 6.54 4.80
C ALA A 240 -6.65 5.61 5.92
N ALA A 241 -7.14 4.43 5.57
CA ALA A 241 -7.41 3.37 6.54
C ALA A 241 -6.13 2.77 7.16
N TRP A 242 -4.97 3.09 6.57
CA TRP A 242 -3.67 2.55 6.94
C TRP A 242 -3.01 3.39 8.05
N THR A 243 -2.25 2.72 8.90
CA THR A 243 -1.42 3.33 9.95
C THR A 243 0.07 3.07 9.67
N ILE A 244 1.00 3.60 10.46
CA ILE A 244 2.44 3.32 10.30
C ILE A 244 2.72 1.82 10.42
N GLY A 245 2.15 1.16 11.43
CA GLY A 245 2.25 -0.30 11.55
C GLY A 245 1.68 -1.03 10.33
N GLY A 246 0.55 -0.56 9.80
CA GLY A 246 -0.06 -1.13 8.59
C GLY A 246 0.81 -0.99 7.35
N LEU A 247 1.47 0.17 7.17
CA LEU A 247 2.40 0.39 6.06
C LEU A 247 3.59 -0.58 6.11
N VAL A 248 4.13 -0.86 7.30
CA VAL A 248 5.20 -1.85 7.48
C VAL A 248 4.71 -3.27 7.19
N ALA A 249 3.51 -3.60 7.67
CA ALA A 249 2.89 -4.91 7.49
C ALA A 249 2.49 -5.19 6.04
N GLY A 250 2.21 -4.15 5.25
CA GLY A 250 1.63 -4.29 3.91
C GLY A 250 0.13 -4.60 3.93
N LYS A 251 -0.59 -4.25 5.00
CA LYS A 251 -2.05 -4.43 5.10
C LYS A 251 -2.69 -3.40 6.06
N VAL A 252 -4.01 -3.22 5.93
CA VAL A 252 -4.81 -2.48 6.92
C VAL A 252 -4.86 -3.27 8.22
N LEU A 253 -4.38 -2.67 9.32
CA LEU A 253 -4.48 -3.24 10.66
C LEU A 253 -5.74 -2.73 11.36
N ALA A 254 -6.40 -3.60 12.12
CA ALA A 254 -7.50 -3.16 12.98
C ALA A 254 -6.95 -2.21 14.06
N LYS A 255 -7.47 -0.98 14.17
CA LYS A 255 -7.08 -0.03 15.24
C LYS A 255 -7.45 -0.62 16.62
N VAL A 256 -6.52 -1.34 17.25
CA VAL A 256 -6.74 -2.02 18.54
C VAL A 256 -7.11 -1.04 19.65
N GLY A 257 -6.57 0.19 19.63
CA GLY A 257 -6.89 1.25 20.60
C GLY A 257 -8.36 1.68 20.60
N PHE A 258 -9.01 1.71 19.43
CA PHE A 258 -10.45 1.98 19.32
C PHE A 258 -11.26 0.90 20.04
N PHE A 259 -10.91 -0.37 19.84
CA PHE A 259 -11.56 -1.50 20.53
C PHE A 259 -11.20 -1.57 22.01
N ALA A 260 -10.00 -1.15 22.41
CA ALA A 260 -9.59 -1.08 23.81
C ALA A 260 -10.46 -0.09 24.62
N ILE A 261 -10.92 1.01 24.01
CA ILE A 261 -11.90 1.93 24.62
C ILE A 261 -13.25 1.22 24.84
N PHE A 262 -13.74 0.46 23.86
CA PHE A 262 -14.95 -0.34 24.02
C PHE A 262 -14.78 -1.47 25.05
N LEU A 263 -13.61 -2.09 25.16
CA LEU A 263 -13.35 -3.12 26.16
C LEU A 263 -13.24 -2.52 27.57
N LYS A 264 -12.59 -1.36 27.71
CA LYS A 264 -12.37 -0.66 28.99
C LYS A 264 -13.62 0.06 29.50
N PHE A 265 -14.41 0.65 28.61
CA PHE A 265 -15.58 1.47 28.95
C PHE A 265 -16.91 0.92 28.41
N GLY A 266 -16.93 -0.24 27.76
CA GLY A 266 -18.13 -0.80 27.12
C GLY A 266 -19.30 -0.97 28.08
N LYS A 267 -19.05 -1.33 29.34
CA LYS A 267 -20.11 -1.39 30.37
C LYS A 267 -20.73 -0.02 30.63
N ILE A 268 -19.92 1.04 30.66
CA ILE A 268 -20.39 2.42 30.87
C ILE A 268 -21.14 2.91 29.63
N ILE A 269 -20.62 2.66 28.42
CA ILE A 269 -21.29 3.02 27.16
C ILE A 269 -22.64 2.32 27.03
N VAL A 270 -22.72 1.02 27.32
CA VAL A 270 -23.98 0.24 27.30
C VAL A 270 -24.95 0.75 28.37
N LEU A 271 -24.50 1.04 29.59
CA LEU A 271 -25.35 1.60 30.65
C LEU A 271 -25.83 3.02 30.31
N SER A 272 -25.00 3.84 29.68
CA SER A 272 -25.38 5.17 29.18
C SER A 272 -26.42 5.08 28.06
N LEU A 273 -26.25 4.16 27.10
CA LEU A 273 -27.22 3.93 26.03
C LEU A 273 -28.56 3.40 26.58
N LEU A 274 -28.53 2.45 27.52
CA LEU A 274 -29.73 1.93 28.18
C LEU A 274 -30.41 3.00 29.04
N GLY A 275 -29.65 3.85 29.72
CA GLY A 275 -30.15 5.00 30.47
C GLY A 275 -30.80 6.03 29.56
N PHE A 276 -30.19 6.33 28.41
CA PHE A 276 -30.78 7.22 27.39
C PHE A 276 -32.08 6.65 26.81
N PHE A 277 -32.12 5.34 26.51
CA PHE A 277 -33.34 4.67 26.06
C PHE A 277 -34.44 4.65 27.12
N GLY A 278 -34.10 4.49 28.40
CA GLY A 278 -35.04 4.55 29.52
C GLY A 278 -35.65 5.94 29.73
N VAL A 279 -34.86 7.00 29.59
CA VAL A 279 -35.33 8.39 29.68
C VAL A 279 -36.17 8.79 28.46
N PHE A 280 -35.79 8.34 27.26
CA PHE A 280 -36.49 8.65 26.02
C PHE A 280 -37.82 7.90 25.89
N LYS A 281 -37.91 6.65 26.35
CA LYS A 281 -39.16 5.88 26.42
C LYS A 281 -40.22 6.56 27.30
N ASN A 282 -39.80 7.17 28.41
CA ASN A 282 -40.72 7.88 29.32
C ASN A 282 -41.19 9.22 28.75
N LYS A 283 -40.37 9.93 27.96
CA LYS A 283 -40.77 11.17 27.28
C LYS A 283 -41.73 10.91 26.10
N ILE A 284 -41.50 9.88 25.29
CA ILE A 284 -42.41 9.53 24.18
C ILE A 284 -43.78 9.06 24.70
N LYS A 285 -43.80 8.27 25.79
CA LYS A 285 -45.07 7.81 26.40
C LYS A 285 -45.87 8.97 27.00
N GLY A 286 -45.21 10.00 27.54
CA GLY A 286 -45.85 11.23 28.02
C GLY A 286 -46.38 12.13 26.89
N TRP A 287 -45.72 12.13 25.73
CA TRP A 287 -46.15 12.93 24.57
C TRP A 287 -47.40 12.35 23.88
N PHE A 288 -47.49 11.02 23.78
CA PHE A 288 -48.68 10.34 23.23
C PHE A 288 -49.84 10.20 24.22
N SER A 289 -49.60 10.36 25.52
CA SER A 289 -50.67 10.33 26.54
C SER A 289 -51.38 11.67 26.70
N LYS A 290 -50.81 12.79 26.21
CA LYS A 290 -51.38 14.14 26.38
C LYS A 290 -52.17 14.64 25.15
N SER A 291 -52.26 13.84 24.09
CA SER A 291 -52.94 14.17 22.83
C SER A 291 -54.32 13.51 22.67
N LYS A 292 -54.86 12.90 23.72
CA LYS A 292 -56.25 12.42 23.73
C LYS A 292 -56.98 13.03 24.90
N ASN A 293 -57.42 14.28 24.73
CA ASN A 293 -58.73 14.71 25.19
C ASN A 293 -59.02 16.13 24.70
N THR A 294 -60.23 16.29 24.15
CA THR A 294 -60.94 17.54 23.83
C THR A 294 -60.33 18.39 22.72
N GLU A 295 -60.77 18.16 21.47
CA GLU A 295 -61.05 19.21 20.47
C GLU A 295 -61.63 18.68 19.13
N ASN A 296 -61.55 17.37 18.83
CA ASN A 296 -61.89 16.87 17.49
C ASN A 296 -63.33 16.35 17.25
N GLU A 297 -64.31 16.57 18.14
CA GLU A 297 -65.69 16.11 17.89
C GLU A 297 -66.63 17.22 17.37
N GLU A 298 -66.45 18.49 17.77
CA GLU A 298 -67.30 19.59 17.29
C GLU A 298 -66.93 20.08 15.88
N GLU A 299 -65.65 20.01 15.49
CA GLU A 299 -65.20 20.48 14.16
C GLU A 299 -65.66 19.52 13.04
N ILE A 300 -65.67 18.21 13.30
CA ILE A 300 -66.10 17.18 12.35
C ILE A 300 -67.62 17.19 12.14
N GLU A 301 -68.43 17.41 13.18
CA GLU A 301 -69.88 17.54 13.02
C GLU A 301 -70.26 18.79 12.21
N SER A 302 -69.54 19.90 12.40
CA SER A 302 -69.80 21.14 11.65
C SER A 302 -69.43 21.02 10.16
N GLU A 303 -68.35 20.31 9.83
CA GLU A 303 -67.88 20.15 8.47
C GLU A 303 -68.73 19.13 7.69
N VAL A 304 -69.21 18.08 8.36
CA VAL A 304 -70.14 17.09 7.78
C VAL A 304 -71.53 17.72 7.51
N ALA A 305 -72.03 18.58 8.40
CA ALA A 305 -73.30 19.29 8.20
C ALA A 305 -73.24 20.26 7.00
N LEU A 306 -72.12 20.99 6.83
CA LEU A 306 -71.89 21.91 5.71
C LEU A 306 -71.77 21.19 4.36
N ILE A 307 -71.30 19.94 4.35
CA ILE A 307 -71.20 19.12 3.14
C ILE A 307 -72.56 18.54 2.75
N GLN A 308 -73.39 18.13 3.72
CA GLN A 308 -74.75 17.66 3.44
C GLN A 308 -75.66 18.76 2.90
N GLU A 309 -75.62 19.97 3.48
CA GLU A 309 -76.40 21.12 3.00
C GLU A 309 -76.02 21.52 1.57
N LYS A 310 -74.72 21.45 1.21
CA LYS A 310 -74.28 21.70 -0.17
C LYS A 310 -74.71 20.62 -1.17
N SER A 311 -74.83 19.37 -0.74
CA SER A 311 -75.27 18.28 -1.62
C SER A 311 -76.77 18.31 -1.92
N GLU A 312 -77.61 18.71 -0.95
CA GLU A 312 -79.05 18.86 -1.18
C GLU A 312 -79.37 20.04 -2.12
N VAL A 313 -78.64 21.16 -2.00
CA VAL A 313 -78.79 22.31 -2.91
C VAL A 313 -78.33 21.99 -4.34
N GLU A 314 -77.33 21.13 -4.53
CA GLU A 314 -76.89 20.68 -5.86
C GLU A 314 -77.85 19.67 -6.52
N GLU A 315 -78.61 18.91 -5.75
CA GLU A 315 -79.66 18.02 -6.28
C GLU A 315 -80.93 18.80 -6.64
N GLU A 316 -81.34 19.79 -5.83
CA GLU A 316 -82.52 20.63 -6.11
C GLU A 316 -82.33 21.49 -7.38
N VAL A 317 -81.12 22.00 -7.62
CA VAL A 317 -80.77 22.76 -8.85
C VAL A 317 -80.69 21.85 -10.09
N LYS A 318 -80.47 20.54 -9.94
CA LYS A 318 -80.47 19.57 -11.05
C LYS A 318 -81.87 19.10 -11.45
N GLU A 319 -82.85 19.14 -10.54
CA GLU A 319 -84.25 18.84 -10.86
C GLU A 319 -85.02 19.99 -11.53
N GLU A 320 -84.60 21.25 -11.36
CA GLU A 320 -85.23 22.39 -12.06
C GLU A 320 -84.75 22.61 -13.52
N ILE A 321 -83.70 21.90 -13.96
CA ILE A 321 -83.08 22.08 -15.30
C ILE A 321 -83.39 20.90 -16.26
N ASN A 322 -84.26 19.95 -15.88
CA ASN A 322 -84.75 18.87 -16.74
C ASN A 322 -86.28 18.72 -16.72
#